data_AF-A0A166SI92-F1
#
_entry.id   AF-A0A166SI92-F1
#
_cell.length_a   1.000
_cell.length_b   1.000
_cell.length_c   1.000
_cell.angle_alpha   90.00
_cell.angle_beta   90.00
_cell.angle_gamma   90.00
#
_symmetry.space_group_name_H-M   'P 1'
#
loop_
_entity.id
_entity.type
_entity.pdbx_description
1 polymer ?
#
loop_
_entity_poly.entity_id
_entity_poly.type
_entity_poly.pdbx_seq_one_letter_code
_entity_poly.pdbx_strand_id
1 'polypeptide(L)'
;MAAIGCLVACGNGGKDGAGGSGGVRTLDGPVTSADLSQICDGETALAAAPPYAGPAPHPVMVLSQRQGNDPTGPTLVFHPLDRLGEEEHDAFLTPVARIQLVACAERADRAPTDVVCRFDLGVEKSVPFFRTSYRITVREAHTGKVVGTVPVNPAAAGCPTAARVSWGGAEVFSAPTDPQFVSALRAFAYWDGTGTPPQLAEPADIPAPAGAPVVAGSVHLTTAPGVDPTSPVVRDHLAFWAAFAGAQEADSPDFTALSARTDGSFFLALTRIVDQLRGKPGRSNRGPLHLLVTGVSQQAGVVAVDSCVDETERQEFELSEPTGDIGLRYQIRVNLEPGDGGYLATGFADPQPAGCPPPAGRVG
;
A
#
# COMPACT_ATOMS: atom_id res chain seq x y z
N MET A 1 -37.93 74.62 -9.90
CA MET A 1 -38.11 73.17 -10.14
C MET A 1 -37.03 72.44 -9.35
N ALA A 2 -37.44 71.48 -8.50
CA ALA A 2 -36.70 70.46 -7.75
C ALA A 2 -35.23 70.77 -7.35
N ALA A 3 -34.84 71.17 -6.12
CA ALA A 3 -35.20 70.82 -4.73
C ALA A 3 -34.39 69.64 -4.13
N ILE A 4 -33.72 69.99 -3.02
CA ILE A 4 -33.28 69.16 -1.88
C ILE A 4 -31.93 68.44 -2.02
N GLY A 5 -30.89 69.11 -1.52
CA GLY A 5 -29.67 68.49 -1.00
C GLY A 5 -29.47 68.90 0.45
N CYS A 6 -29.83 68.02 1.38
CA CYS A 6 -29.44 68.13 2.78
C CYS A 6 -28.59 66.91 3.11
N LEU A 7 -27.32 67.12 3.47
CA LEU A 7 -26.54 66.16 4.26
C LEU A 7 -25.82 66.96 5.34
N VAL A 8 -26.31 66.78 6.57
CA VAL A 8 -25.75 67.28 7.82
C VAL A 8 -24.76 66.24 8.36
N ALA A 9 -23.75 66.76 9.05
CA ALA A 9 -22.52 66.12 9.46
C ALA A 9 -22.59 65.34 10.80
N CYS A 10 -21.46 64.67 11.06
CA CYS A 10 -20.85 64.32 12.35
C CYS A 10 -21.23 63.00 13.05
N GLY A 11 -20.20 62.25 13.48
CA GLY A 11 -20.28 61.42 14.69
C GLY A 11 -19.31 60.24 14.76
N ASN A 12 -18.20 60.44 15.50
CA ASN A 12 -17.26 59.41 15.94
C ASN A 12 -17.92 58.28 16.76
N GLY A 13 -17.35 57.07 16.71
CA GLY A 13 -17.40 56.14 17.84
C GLY A 13 -17.26 54.67 17.49
N GLY A 14 -16.32 53.99 18.16
CA GLY A 14 -16.53 52.61 18.60
C GLY A 14 -15.83 51.52 17.79
N LYS A 15 -14.73 51.03 18.34
CA LYS A 15 -14.26 49.65 18.18
C LYS A 15 -15.42 48.68 18.43
N ASP A 16 -15.54 47.66 17.59
CA ASP A 16 -15.84 46.26 17.93
C ASP A 16 -15.36 45.44 16.71
N GLY A 17 -14.34 44.61 16.83
CA GLY A 17 -14.45 43.36 17.57
C GLY A 17 -15.12 42.28 16.72
N ALA A 18 -14.75 42.11 15.44
CA ALA A 18 -15.20 40.96 14.65
C ALA A 18 -14.36 39.73 15.02
N GLY A 19 -14.70 39.11 16.15
CA GLY A 19 -14.40 37.71 16.40
C GLY A 19 -15.17 36.86 15.40
N GLY A 20 -14.49 36.40 14.35
CA GLY A 20 -15.02 35.40 13.43
C GLY A 20 -15.21 34.08 14.16
N SER A 21 -16.46 33.76 14.50
CA SER A 21 -16.83 32.43 14.95
C SER A 21 -16.71 31.49 13.75
N GLY A 22 -15.70 30.62 13.78
CA GLY A 22 -15.46 29.58 12.77
C GLY A 22 -16.56 28.52 12.79
N GLY A 23 -17.67 28.81 12.12
CA GLY A 23 -18.75 27.86 11.87
C GLY A 23 -18.49 27.08 10.57
N VAL A 24 -18.69 25.76 10.60
CA VAL A 24 -18.67 24.90 9.41
C VAL A 24 -19.81 25.32 8.48
N ARG A 25 -19.48 25.67 7.24
CA ARG A 25 -20.41 25.99 6.16
C ARG A 25 -20.95 24.71 5.54
N THR A 26 -22.27 24.59 5.47
CA THR A 26 -22.93 23.49 4.78
C THR A 26 -23.05 23.80 3.28
N LEU A 27 -22.68 22.84 2.43
CA LEU A 27 -22.94 22.87 1.00
C LEU A 27 -24.17 22.03 0.65
N ASP A 28 -25.01 22.59 -0.21
CA ASP A 28 -26.17 21.93 -0.79
C ASP A 28 -25.89 21.54 -2.23
N GLY A 29 -26.29 20.32 -2.62
CA GLY A 29 -26.09 19.81 -3.98
C GLY A 29 -25.58 18.37 -4.02
N PRO A 30 -25.39 17.78 -5.22
CA PRO A 30 -24.82 16.45 -5.35
C PRO A 30 -23.38 16.43 -4.83
N VAL A 31 -23.02 15.41 -4.06
CA VAL A 31 -21.67 15.24 -3.52
C VAL A 31 -20.71 14.98 -4.68
N THR A 32 -19.71 15.87 -4.84
CA THR A 32 -18.59 15.67 -5.76
C THR A 32 -17.29 15.48 -5.00
N SER A 33 -16.26 14.96 -5.68
CA SER A 33 -14.94 14.81 -5.07
C SER A 33 -14.31 16.17 -4.71
N ALA A 34 -14.62 17.22 -5.48
CA ALA A 34 -14.19 18.58 -5.15
C ALA A 34 -14.82 19.06 -3.84
N ASP A 35 -16.07 18.71 -3.57
CA ASP A 35 -16.74 19.06 -2.31
C ASP A 35 -16.17 18.28 -1.12
N LEU A 36 -15.89 16.98 -1.30
CA LEU A 36 -15.22 16.16 -0.29
C LEU A 36 -13.83 16.70 0.07
N SER A 37 -13.09 17.28 -0.89
CA SER A 37 -11.79 17.91 -0.61
C SER A 37 -11.88 19.14 0.30
N GLN A 38 -12.96 19.92 0.21
CA GLN A 38 -13.19 21.08 1.07
C GLN A 38 -13.48 20.70 2.53
N ILE A 39 -13.87 19.45 2.81
CA ILE A 39 -14.07 18.94 4.17
C ILE A 39 -12.74 18.91 4.93
N CYS A 40 -11.63 18.68 4.22
CA CYS A 40 -10.32 18.66 4.85
C CYS A 40 -9.87 20.04 5.35
N ASP A 41 -10.35 21.14 4.76
CA ASP A 41 -10.11 22.48 5.30
C ASP A 41 -10.81 22.72 6.65
N GLY A 42 -11.71 21.81 7.06
CA GLY A 42 -12.40 21.85 8.35
C GLY A 42 -13.54 22.86 8.45
N GLU A 43 -13.80 23.60 7.38
CA GLU A 43 -14.83 24.65 7.30
C GLU A 43 -16.07 24.21 6.53
N THR A 44 -16.13 22.97 6.01
CA THR A 44 -17.21 22.53 5.12
C THR A 44 -17.85 21.22 5.57
N ALA A 45 -19.18 21.13 5.39
CA ALA A 45 -19.99 19.92 5.55
C ALA A 45 -20.92 19.73 4.36
N LEU A 46 -21.25 18.49 4.00
CA LEU A 46 -22.10 18.17 2.84
C LEU A 46 -23.41 17.55 3.31
N ALA A 47 -24.48 18.34 3.40
CA ALA A 47 -25.78 17.84 3.90
C ALA A 47 -26.34 16.67 3.07
N ALA A 48 -25.97 16.60 1.78
CA ALA A 48 -26.36 15.51 0.89
C ALA A 48 -25.54 14.22 1.06
N ALA A 49 -24.40 14.25 1.77
CA ALA A 49 -23.64 13.05 2.07
C ALA A 49 -24.38 12.20 3.12
N PRO A 50 -24.34 10.86 3.05
CA PRO A 50 -24.96 10.02 4.07
C PRO A 50 -24.30 10.27 5.44
N PRO A 51 -25.09 10.30 6.54
CA PRO A 51 -24.53 10.44 7.89
C PRO A 51 -23.66 9.24 8.25
N TYR A 52 -22.64 9.45 9.08
CA TYR A 52 -21.81 8.38 9.63
C TYR A 52 -22.57 7.66 10.76
N ALA A 53 -23.45 6.76 10.35
CA ALA A 53 -24.30 5.95 11.21
C ALA A 53 -24.72 4.65 10.50
N GLY A 54 -25.26 3.70 11.27
CA GLY A 54 -25.73 2.42 10.75
C GLY A 54 -24.63 1.35 10.72
N PRO A 55 -24.89 0.20 10.05
CA PRO A 55 -23.95 -0.91 10.02
C PRO A 55 -22.74 -0.60 9.13
N ALA A 56 -21.55 -1.05 9.58
CA ALA A 56 -20.35 -1.14 8.76
C ALA A 56 -20.55 -2.04 7.52
N PRO A 57 -19.72 -1.88 6.46
CA PRO A 57 -18.63 -0.91 6.34
C PRO A 57 -19.11 0.51 6.01
N HIS A 58 -18.45 1.49 6.61
CA HIS A 58 -18.62 2.91 6.37
C HIS A 58 -17.70 3.38 5.25
N PRO A 59 -18.23 3.89 4.13
CA PRO A 59 -17.42 4.34 3.03
C PRO A 59 -16.49 5.52 3.37
N VAL A 60 -15.21 5.39 3.06
CA VAL A 60 -14.15 6.36 3.38
C VAL A 60 -13.41 6.80 2.12
N MET A 61 -13.22 8.10 1.98
CA MET A 61 -12.32 8.68 0.97
C MET A 61 -11.06 9.23 1.64
N VAL A 62 -9.89 8.80 1.17
CA VAL A 62 -8.60 9.32 1.64
C VAL A 62 -8.18 10.50 0.79
N LEU A 63 -7.97 11.64 1.43
CA LEU A 63 -7.55 12.88 0.79
C LEU A 63 -6.27 13.39 1.44
N SER A 64 -5.29 13.71 0.61
CA SER A 64 -4.07 14.36 1.08
C SER A 64 -4.27 15.87 1.13
N GLN A 65 -4.09 16.47 2.31
CA GLN A 65 -4.08 17.92 2.42
C GLN A 65 -2.76 18.46 1.90
N ARG A 66 -2.79 19.16 0.76
CA ARG A 66 -1.66 19.93 0.21
C ARG A 66 -0.31 19.19 0.32
N GLN A 67 -0.13 18.11 -0.45
CA GLN A 67 1.16 17.42 -0.48
C GLN A 67 1.69 17.20 -1.89
N GLY A 68 2.82 17.86 -2.14
CA GLY A 68 3.62 17.81 -3.37
C GLY A 68 4.13 19.21 -3.72
N ASN A 69 5.19 19.69 -3.06
CA ASN A 69 6.02 20.91 -3.30
C ASN A 69 5.38 22.24 -3.76
N ASP A 70 4.06 22.38 -3.80
CA ASP A 70 3.41 23.58 -4.30
C ASP A 70 2.73 24.36 -3.15
N PRO A 71 3.24 25.55 -2.77
CA PRO A 71 2.54 26.44 -1.85
C PRO A 71 1.28 27.09 -2.46
N THR A 72 1.01 26.87 -3.75
CA THR A 72 -0.10 27.46 -4.52
C THR A 72 -0.93 26.46 -5.35
N GLY A 73 -0.61 25.16 -5.27
CA GLY A 73 -1.15 24.14 -6.17
C GLY A 73 -2.52 23.62 -5.74
N PRO A 74 -3.39 23.23 -6.69
CA PRO A 74 -4.71 22.71 -6.38
C PRO A 74 -4.61 21.43 -5.53
N THR A 75 -5.41 21.40 -4.47
CA THR A 75 -5.55 20.34 -3.46
C THR A 75 -6.09 19.04 -4.07
N LEU A 76 -5.38 18.40 -4.99
CA LEU A 76 -5.84 17.15 -5.58
C LEU A 76 -4.67 16.20 -5.80
N VAL A 77 -4.45 15.32 -4.82
CA VAL A 77 -3.93 13.98 -5.08
C VAL A 77 -4.97 13.03 -4.51
N PHE A 78 -5.88 12.60 -5.39
CA PHE A 78 -6.62 11.38 -5.17
C PHE A 78 -5.58 10.28 -4.99
N HIS A 79 -5.57 9.63 -3.83
CA HIS A 79 -4.99 8.30 -3.74
C HIS A 79 -6.18 7.36 -3.87
N PRO A 80 -6.60 7.02 -5.10
CA PRO A 80 -7.48 5.88 -5.23
C PRO A 80 -6.68 4.70 -4.67
N LEU A 81 -7.26 4.07 -3.65
CA LEU A 81 -6.65 2.91 -3.03
C LEU A 81 -6.81 1.78 -4.05
N ASP A 82 -5.82 1.62 -4.91
CA ASP A 82 -5.92 0.81 -6.12
C ASP A 82 -5.58 -0.66 -5.86
N ARG A 83 -5.00 -0.95 -4.68
CA ARG A 83 -4.53 -2.27 -4.26
C ARG A 83 -5.26 -2.74 -3.00
N LEU A 84 -6.56 -2.98 -3.14
CA LEU A 84 -7.44 -3.43 -2.06
C LEU A 84 -7.84 -4.90 -2.24
N GLY A 85 -8.04 -5.59 -1.13
CA GLY A 85 -8.71 -6.90 -1.14
C GLY A 85 -10.22 -6.75 -1.37
N GLU A 86 -10.90 -7.84 -1.74
CA GLU A 86 -12.36 -7.80 -1.98
C GLU A 86 -13.16 -7.30 -0.76
N GLU A 87 -12.71 -7.62 0.46
CA GLU A 87 -13.35 -7.19 1.71
C GLU A 87 -13.26 -5.66 1.96
N GLU A 88 -12.35 -4.98 1.27
CA GLU A 88 -12.04 -3.55 1.46
C GLU A 88 -12.70 -2.66 0.40
N HIS A 89 -13.17 -3.26 -0.71
CA HIS A 89 -13.79 -2.54 -1.82
C HIS A 89 -15.02 -1.73 -1.39
N ASP A 90 -15.89 -2.28 -0.55
CA ASP A 90 -17.12 -1.60 -0.12
C ASP A 90 -16.84 -0.36 0.74
N ALA A 91 -15.75 -0.38 1.53
CA ALA A 91 -15.33 0.75 2.34
C ALA A 91 -14.59 1.81 1.52
N PHE A 92 -13.72 1.42 0.59
CA PHE A 92 -12.72 2.33 0.02
C PHE A 92 -12.87 2.61 -1.49
N LEU A 93 -13.63 1.81 -2.23
CA LEU A 93 -13.93 2.00 -3.66
C LEU A 93 -15.39 2.36 -3.92
N THR A 94 -16.09 2.83 -2.90
CA THR A 94 -17.49 3.22 -3.01
C THR A 94 -17.64 4.51 -3.83
N PRO A 95 -18.68 4.63 -4.69
CA PRO A 95 -18.99 5.86 -5.41
C PRO A 95 -19.06 7.08 -4.50
N VAL A 96 -18.52 8.21 -4.98
CA VAL A 96 -18.40 9.50 -4.26
C VAL A 96 -19.67 9.92 -3.53
N ALA A 97 -20.84 9.73 -4.15
CA ALA A 97 -22.14 10.07 -3.57
C ALA A 97 -22.53 9.29 -2.31
N ARG A 98 -21.83 8.19 -2.00
CA ARG A 98 -22.08 7.32 -0.85
C ARG A 98 -21.00 7.45 0.24
N ILE A 99 -20.01 8.31 0.05
CA ILE A 99 -18.93 8.51 1.03
C ILE A 99 -19.51 9.09 2.34
N GLN A 100 -19.23 8.42 3.45
CA GLN A 100 -19.62 8.83 4.80
C GLN A 100 -18.48 9.53 5.55
N LEU A 101 -17.24 9.12 5.29
CA LEU A 101 -16.04 9.59 5.97
C LEU A 101 -15.02 10.16 5.00
N VAL A 102 -14.34 11.22 5.41
CA VAL A 102 -13.18 11.79 4.72
C VAL A 102 -11.96 11.70 5.64
N ALA A 103 -10.95 10.97 5.21
CA ALA A 103 -9.68 10.82 5.91
C ALA A 103 -8.65 11.82 5.36
N CYS A 104 -8.41 12.89 6.10
CA CYS A 104 -7.55 13.99 5.72
C CYS A 104 -6.12 13.78 6.24
N ALA A 105 -5.20 13.43 5.34
CA ALA A 105 -3.81 13.15 5.67
C ALA A 105 -2.96 14.43 5.62
N GLU A 106 -2.39 14.81 6.76
CA GLU A 106 -1.48 15.94 6.95
C GLU A 106 -0.11 15.43 7.40
N ARG A 107 0.98 16.13 7.03
CA ARG A 107 2.32 15.82 7.59
C ARG A 107 2.42 16.37 9.00
N ALA A 108 2.83 15.53 9.93
CA ALA A 108 3.05 15.91 11.33
C ALA A 108 4.50 16.33 11.57
N ASP A 109 5.46 15.48 11.21
CA ASP A 109 6.90 15.75 11.38
C ASP A 109 7.70 15.32 10.16
N ARG A 110 8.93 15.82 10.06
CA ARG A 110 9.92 15.39 9.06
C ARG A 110 11.31 15.24 9.66
N ALA A 111 12.08 14.30 9.14
CA ALA A 111 13.47 14.07 9.45
C ALA A 111 14.28 14.03 8.15
N PRO A 112 15.40 14.79 8.06
CA PRO A 112 16.29 14.71 6.90
C PRO A 112 16.90 13.31 6.79
N THR A 113 17.19 12.90 5.57
CA THR A 113 17.95 11.67 5.30
C THR A 113 19.16 12.02 4.44
N ASP A 114 20.09 11.07 4.31
CA ASP A 114 21.21 11.19 3.38
C ASP A 114 20.82 10.82 1.93
N VAL A 115 19.53 10.55 1.67
CA VAL A 115 19.02 10.13 0.37
C VAL A 115 18.73 11.36 -0.49
N VAL A 116 19.26 11.35 -1.71
CA VAL A 116 19.04 12.39 -2.71
C VAL A 116 18.36 11.77 -3.93
N CYS A 117 17.16 12.26 -4.23
CA CYS A 117 16.35 11.80 -5.33
C CYS A 117 16.77 12.45 -6.62
N ARG A 118 17.11 11.64 -7.62
CA ARG A 118 17.46 12.14 -8.95
C ARG A 118 16.28 12.01 -9.87
N PHE A 119 15.94 13.13 -10.51
CA PHE A 119 14.87 13.22 -11.47
C PHE A 119 15.34 14.08 -12.65
N ASP A 120 14.80 13.83 -13.83
CA ASP A 120 15.02 14.70 -15.00
C ASP A 120 14.16 15.97 -14.91
N LEU A 121 14.39 16.81 -13.90
CA LEU A 121 13.66 18.05 -13.60
C LEU A 121 14.36 19.30 -14.17
N GLY A 122 14.73 19.26 -15.45
CA GLY A 122 15.38 20.40 -16.10
C GLY A 122 16.79 20.68 -15.54
N VAL A 123 16.99 21.84 -14.88
CA VAL A 123 18.31 22.30 -14.40
C VAL A 123 18.73 21.68 -13.07
N GLU A 124 17.77 21.28 -12.24
CA GLU A 124 18.03 20.73 -10.91
C GLU A 124 17.74 19.23 -10.95
N LYS A 125 18.80 18.42 -10.98
CA LYS A 125 18.69 16.96 -11.19
C LYS A 125 18.61 16.17 -9.88
N SER A 126 18.55 16.86 -8.75
CA SER A 126 18.69 16.26 -7.43
C SER A 126 17.82 16.99 -6.41
N VAL A 127 17.05 16.23 -5.64
CA VAL A 127 16.09 16.74 -4.66
C VAL A 127 16.28 15.96 -3.35
N PRO A 128 16.46 16.61 -2.19
CA PRO A 128 16.64 15.90 -0.92
C PRO A 128 15.39 15.12 -0.52
N PHE A 129 15.59 13.93 0.05
CA PHE A 129 14.54 13.09 0.61
C PHE A 129 14.39 13.31 2.12
N PHE A 130 13.15 13.30 2.61
CA PHE A 130 12.82 13.43 4.01
C PHE A 130 11.88 12.30 4.43
N ARG A 131 12.22 11.65 5.54
CA ARG A 131 11.29 10.74 6.21
C ARG A 131 10.26 11.58 6.95
N THR A 132 8.99 11.24 6.86
CA THR A 132 7.87 12.08 7.30
C THR A 132 6.86 11.26 8.07
N SER A 133 6.30 11.77 9.16
CA SER A 133 5.14 11.18 9.83
C SER A 133 3.87 11.92 9.40
N TYR A 134 2.73 11.22 9.40
CA TYR A 134 1.44 11.76 9.01
C TYR A 134 0.47 11.71 10.19
N ARG A 135 -0.41 12.71 10.23
CA ARG A 135 -1.59 12.75 11.06
C ARG A 135 -2.79 12.69 10.13
N ILE A 136 -3.59 11.63 10.25
CA ILE A 136 -4.82 11.47 9.46
C ILE A 136 -6.00 11.86 10.34
N THR A 137 -6.68 12.95 10.00
CA THR A 137 -7.90 13.38 10.68
C THR A 137 -9.11 12.87 9.90
N VAL A 138 -9.91 12.00 10.53
CA VAL A 138 -11.13 11.46 9.94
C VAL A 138 -12.30 12.36 10.30
N ARG A 139 -13.01 12.85 9.28
CA ARG A 139 -14.19 13.71 9.41
C ARG A 139 -15.41 13.05 8.83
N GLU A 140 -16.57 13.27 9.44
CA GLU A 140 -17.85 12.89 8.87
C GLU A 140 -18.20 13.83 7.71
N ALA A 141 -18.53 13.28 6.54
CA ALA A 141 -18.83 14.08 5.36
C ALA A 141 -20.11 14.91 5.54
N HIS A 142 -21.13 14.33 6.20
CA HIS A 142 -22.42 14.97 6.43
C HIS A 142 -22.35 16.21 7.33
N THR A 143 -21.54 16.16 8.40
CA THR A 143 -21.49 17.22 9.42
C THR A 143 -20.18 18.01 9.45
N GLY A 144 -19.13 17.53 8.78
CA GLY A 144 -17.78 18.10 8.83
C GLY A 144 -17.04 17.86 10.16
N LYS A 145 -17.68 17.23 11.15
CA LYS A 145 -17.12 17.00 12.49
C LYS A 145 -15.99 15.99 12.45
N VAL A 146 -14.98 16.20 13.29
CA VAL A 146 -13.91 15.24 13.51
C VAL A 146 -14.46 14.02 14.27
N VAL A 147 -14.29 12.84 13.67
CA VAL A 147 -14.60 11.54 14.27
C VAL A 147 -13.39 11.00 15.03
N GLY A 148 -12.19 11.25 14.52
CA GLY A 148 -10.95 10.86 15.19
C GLY A 148 -9.71 11.28 14.43
N THR A 149 -8.55 10.97 15.01
CA THR A 149 -7.25 11.26 14.42
C THR A 149 -6.32 10.08 14.67
N VAL A 150 -5.60 9.63 13.63
CA VAL A 150 -4.65 8.52 13.73
C VAL A 150 -3.28 8.92 13.18
N PRO A 151 -2.18 8.61 13.88
CA PRO A 151 -0.84 8.78 13.34
C PRO A 151 -0.54 7.66 12.35
N VAL A 152 0.17 7.99 11.27
CA VAL A 152 0.69 7.02 10.31
C VAL A 152 2.13 7.35 10.00
N ASN A 153 3.02 6.39 10.20
CA ASN A 153 4.42 6.48 9.80
C ASN A 153 4.59 5.70 8.49
N PRO A 154 4.81 6.38 7.35
CA PRO A 154 5.13 5.77 6.07
C PRO A 154 6.22 4.71 6.19
N ALA A 155 5.96 3.54 5.62
CA ALA A 155 6.97 2.49 5.51
C ALA A 155 7.99 2.78 4.38
N ALA A 156 7.61 3.61 3.40
CA ALA A 156 8.46 3.96 2.27
C ALA A 156 9.71 4.75 2.70
N ALA A 157 10.89 4.24 2.37
CA ALA A 157 12.17 4.84 2.75
C ALA A 157 12.98 5.41 1.57
N GLY A 158 12.35 5.64 0.41
CA GLY A 158 13.06 6.03 -0.81
C GLY A 158 12.34 7.06 -1.67
N CYS A 159 13.05 7.50 -2.71
CA CYS A 159 12.58 8.48 -3.67
C CYS A 159 11.41 7.94 -4.51
N PRO A 160 10.34 8.72 -4.73
CA PRO A 160 9.28 8.35 -5.64
C PRO A 160 9.83 8.29 -7.06
N THR A 161 9.15 7.57 -7.94
CA THR A 161 9.51 7.43 -9.37
C THR A 161 9.30 8.72 -10.16
N ALA A 162 8.32 9.52 -9.74
CA ALA A 162 8.09 10.85 -10.28
C ALA A 162 7.73 11.82 -9.15
N ALA A 163 8.29 13.02 -9.21
CA ALA A 163 7.88 14.14 -8.39
C ALA A 163 7.48 15.29 -9.31
N ARG A 164 6.28 15.84 -9.12
CA ARG A 164 5.94 17.14 -9.70
C ARG A 164 6.51 18.21 -8.79
N VAL A 165 7.43 19.00 -9.33
CA VAL A 165 8.01 20.16 -8.64
C VAL A 165 7.70 21.40 -9.44
N SER A 166 7.26 22.47 -8.78
CA SER A 166 6.91 23.73 -9.43
C SER A 166 8.07 24.72 -9.51
N TRP A 167 9.20 24.46 -8.83
CA TRP A 167 10.34 25.39 -8.69
C TRP A 167 11.57 24.75 -8.01
N GLY A 168 12.70 25.49 -8.00
CA GLY A 168 13.93 25.09 -7.31
C GLY A 168 13.84 25.22 -5.80
N GLY A 169 14.45 24.27 -5.08
CA GLY A 169 14.21 24.06 -3.63
C GLY A 169 13.13 23.04 -3.30
N ALA A 170 12.81 22.16 -4.26
CA ALA A 170 11.92 21.03 -4.04
C ALA A 170 12.44 20.12 -2.91
N GLU A 171 11.52 19.47 -2.21
CA GLU A 171 11.82 18.43 -1.22
C GLU A 171 10.95 17.21 -1.50
N VAL A 172 11.48 16.01 -1.31
CA VAL A 172 10.70 14.78 -1.44
C VAL A 172 10.43 14.20 -0.06
N PHE A 173 9.24 13.64 0.14
CA PHE A 173 8.82 13.09 1.42
C PHE A 173 8.37 11.63 1.26
N SER A 174 8.62 10.80 2.27
CA SER A 174 7.98 9.50 2.37
C SER A 174 6.44 9.66 2.44
N ALA A 175 5.68 8.79 1.78
CA ALA A 175 4.21 8.79 1.80
C ALA A 175 3.65 7.45 2.28
N PRO A 176 2.53 7.40 3.02
CA PRO A 176 1.90 6.15 3.40
C PRO A 176 1.40 5.37 2.18
N THR A 177 1.39 4.05 2.25
CA THR A 177 0.88 3.16 1.19
C THR A 177 -0.61 2.86 1.37
N ASP A 178 -1.30 2.35 0.32
CA ASP A 178 -2.72 1.96 0.41
C ASP A 178 -3.01 1.07 1.63
N PRO A 179 -2.24 -0.01 1.92
CA PRO A 179 -2.49 -0.85 3.08
C PRO A 179 -2.27 -0.12 4.42
N GLN A 180 -1.36 0.87 4.47
CA GLN A 180 -1.17 1.69 5.66
C GLN A 180 -2.36 2.61 5.91
N PHE A 181 -2.96 3.16 4.84
CA PHE A 181 -4.21 3.91 4.94
C PHE A 181 -5.37 3.01 5.39
N VAL A 182 -5.54 1.84 4.78
CA VAL A 182 -6.58 0.88 5.16
C VAL A 182 -6.43 0.45 6.61
N SER A 183 -5.22 0.06 7.04
CA SER A 183 -4.94 -0.36 8.40
C SER A 183 -5.26 0.75 9.42
N ALA A 184 -4.83 1.98 9.14
CA ALA A 184 -5.09 3.12 10.02
C ALA A 184 -6.58 3.49 10.10
N LEU A 185 -7.34 3.26 9.03
CA LEU A 185 -8.74 3.65 8.91
C LEU A 185 -9.73 2.54 9.27
N ARG A 186 -9.26 1.30 9.41
CA ARG A 186 -10.10 0.12 9.66
C ARG A 186 -11.06 0.30 10.85
N ALA A 187 -10.57 0.91 11.94
CA ALA A 187 -11.38 1.15 13.13
C ALA A 187 -12.57 2.09 12.89
N PHE A 188 -12.48 3.00 11.91
CA PHE A 188 -13.57 3.91 11.55
C PHE A 188 -14.47 3.32 10.47
N ALA A 189 -13.85 2.69 9.47
CA ALA A 189 -14.54 2.06 8.34
C ALA A 189 -15.38 0.85 8.78
N TYR A 190 -14.98 0.12 9.81
CA TYR A 190 -15.67 -1.11 10.24
C TYR A 190 -16.25 -1.03 11.66
N TRP A 191 -16.52 0.18 12.15
CA TRP A 191 -17.18 0.38 13.44
C TRP A 191 -18.65 -0.07 13.40
N ASP A 192 -19.13 -0.76 14.43
CA ASP A 192 -20.47 -1.37 14.46
C ASP A 192 -21.59 -0.44 14.98
N GLY A 193 -21.26 0.83 15.26
CA GLY A 193 -22.23 1.80 15.74
C GLY A 193 -22.45 1.81 17.26
N THR A 194 -21.72 0.97 18.03
CA THR A 194 -21.86 0.89 19.49
C THR A 194 -20.59 1.32 20.23
N GLY A 195 -20.75 2.07 21.34
CA GLY A 195 -19.64 2.58 22.16
C GLY A 195 -19.02 3.91 21.70
N THR A 196 -17.93 4.31 22.35
CA THR A 196 -17.08 5.43 21.90
C THR A 196 -16.18 4.93 20.76
N PRO A 197 -15.97 5.70 19.67
CA PRO A 197 -15.03 5.33 18.62
C PRO A 197 -13.68 4.89 19.22
N PRO A 198 -13.04 3.82 18.72
CA PRO A 198 -11.88 3.24 19.39
C PRO A 198 -10.71 4.25 19.49
N GLN A 199 -10.20 4.49 20.69
CA GLN A 199 -8.81 4.93 20.87
C GLN A 199 -7.93 3.70 20.70
N LEU A 200 -7.11 3.66 19.65
CA LEU A 200 -6.19 2.56 19.39
C LEU A 200 -4.95 2.64 20.30
N ALA A 201 -4.67 1.53 20.96
CA ALA A 201 -3.45 1.26 21.71
C ALA A 201 -2.27 0.95 20.78
N GLU A 202 -1.05 1.18 21.28
CA GLU A 202 0.20 0.81 20.60
C GLU A 202 0.30 -0.72 20.39
N PRO A 203 0.88 -1.20 19.27
CA PRO A 203 1.12 -2.62 19.06
C PRO A 203 2.20 -3.15 20.02
N ALA A 204 1.93 -4.29 20.68
CA ALA A 204 2.88 -5.03 21.51
C ALA A 204 3.57 -6.18 20.73
N ASP A 205 4.85 -6.41 21.04
CA ASP A 205 5.74 -7.46 20.51
C ASP A 205 5.41 -8.88 21.02
N ILE A 206 5.43 -9.89 20.13
CA ILE A 206 5.31 -11.35 20.43
C ILE A 206 6.17 -12.17 19.40
N PRO A 207 6.78 -13.34 19.74
CA PRO A 207 8.02 -13.87 19.10
C PRO A 207 7.88 -14.91 17.95
N ALA A 208 9.02 -15.26 17.32
CA ALA A 208 9.20 -16.05 16.07
C ALA A 208 9.26 -17.60 16.19
N PRO A 209 9.06 -18.38 15.10
CA PRO A 209 9.27 -19.84 15.06
C PRO A 209 10.57 -20.30 14.34
N ALA A 210 10.97 -21.56 14.58
CA ALA A 210 12.25 -22.19 14.22
C ALA A 210 12.15 -23.28 13.12
N GLY A 211 13.24 -23.47 12.35
CA GLY A 211 13.48 -24.54 11.36
C GLY A 211 14.89 -24.51 10.75
N ALA A 212 15.35 -25.59 10.10
CA ALA A 212 16.72 -25.71 9.56
C ALA A 212 16.84 -25.13 8.12
N PRO A 213 17.83 -24.27 7.83
CA PRO A 213 17.98 -23.65 6.50
C PRO A 213 18.63 -24.58 5.46
N VAL A 214 18.20 -24.49 4.20
CA VAL A 214 18.73 -25.19 3.02
C VAL A 214 18.88 -24.19 1.86
N VAL A 215 19.92 -24.29 1.01
CA VAL A 215 20.18 -23.33 -0.09
C VAL A 215 20.40 -24.04 -1.43
N ALA A 216 19.81 -23.54 -2.51
CA ALA A 216 20.02 -24.00 -3.88
C ALA A 216 19.97 -22.83 -4.89
N GLY A 217 21.08 -22.55 -5.57
CA GLY A 217 21.16 -21.39 -6.48
C GLY A 217 20.97 -20.07 -5.72
N SER A 218 20.08 -19.20 -6.22
CA SER A 218 19.62 -17.99 -5.51
C SER A 218 18.48 -18.26 -4.53
N VAL A 219 18.04 -19.50 -4.32
CA VAL A 219 16.89 -19.80 -3.45
C VAL A 219 17.33 -20.28 -2.07
N HIS A 220 16.85 -19.60 -1.03
CA HIS A 220 17.06 -19.93 0.38
C HIS A 220 15.78 -20.51 0.96
N LEU A 221 15.78 -21.79 1.34
CA LEU A 221 14.61 -22.48 1.89
C LEU A 221 14.72 -22.67 3.41
N THR A 222 13.63 -22.40 4.10
CA THR A 222 13.40 -22.79 5.50
C THR A 222 12.11 -23.61 5.59
N THR A 223 11.96 -24.41 6.64
CA THR A 223 10.76 -25.23 6.85
C THR A 223 10.10 -24.90 8.19
N ALA A 224 8.76 -24.92 8.21
CA ALA A 224 8.00 -24.83 9.45
C ALA A 224 8.15 -26.13 10.29
N PRO A 225 7.86 -26.07 11.60
CA PRO A 225 7.83 -27.27 12.44
C PRO A 225 6.92 -28.36 11.84
N GLY A 226 7.44 -29.60 11.77
CA GLY A 226 6.71 -30.74 11.21
C GLY A 226 6.88 -30.98 9.71
N VAL A 227 7.53 -30.07 8.99
CA VAL A 227 7.93 -30.27 7.59
C VAL A 227 9.35 -30.84 7.55
N ASP A 228 9.51 -32.04 6.98
CA ASP A 228 10.81 -32.68 6.80
C ASP A 228 11.57 -32.07 5.60
N PRO A 229 12.67 -31.32 5.83
CA PRO A 229 13.45 -30.71 4.75
C PRO A 229 14.18 -31.73 3.88
N THR A 230 14.31 -32.99 4.33
CA THR A 230 14.98 -34.06 3.59
C THR A 230 14.03 -34.84 2.67
N SER A 231 12.72 -34.59 2.79
CA SER A 231 11.70 -35.23 1.96
C SER A 231 11.97 -35.02 0.47
N PRO A 232 11.84 -36.05 -0.39
CA PRO A 232 11.96 -35.91 -1.84
C PRO A 232 11.06 -34.81 -2.41
N VAL A 233 9.84 -34.65 -1.88
CA VAL A 233 8.89 -33.62 -2.30
C VAL A 233 9.43 -32.21 -2.03
N VAL A 234 9.94 -31.96 -0.82
CA VAL A 234 10.46 -30.64 -0.43
C VAL A 234 11.73 -30.30 -1.22
N ARG A 235 12.58 -31.30 -1.49
CA ARG A 235 13.78 -31.13 -2.34
C ARG A 235 13.42 -30.81 -3.79
N ASP A 236 12.45 -31.50 -4.37
CA ASP A 236 12.01 -31.24 -5.75
C ASP A 236 11.26 -29.90 -5.87
N HIS A 237 10.52 -29.49 -4.83
CA HIS A 237 9.93 -28.15 -4.73
C HIS A 237 10.99 -27.04 -4.68
N LEU A 238 12.06 -27.21 -3.90
CA LEU A 238 13.20 -26.30 -3.90
C LEU A 238 13.88 -26.25 -5.28
N ALA A 239 14.08 -27.40 -5.92
CA ALA A 239 14.68 -27.47 -7.25
C ALA A 239 13.82 -26.77 -8.31
N PHE A 240 12.48 -26.87 -8.22
CA PHE A 240 11.54 -26.12 -9.05
C PHE A 240 11.73 -24.60 -8.88
N TRP A 241 11.72 -24.09 -7.64
CA TRP A 241 11.89 -22.66 -7.38
C TRP A 241 13.27 -22.14 -7.83
N ALA A 242 14.32 -22.95 -7.68
CA ALA A 242 15.65 -22.60 -8.17
C ALA A 242 15.69 -22.48 -9.69
N ALA A 243 15.07 -23.42 -10.42
CA ALA A 243 14.96 -23.37 -11.87
C ALA A 243 14.08 -22.20 -12.35
N PHE A 244 12.99 -21.90 -11.64
CA PHE A 244 12.11 -20.78 -11.94
C PHE A 244 12.79 -19.43 -11.70
N ALA A 245 13.51 -19.27 -10.58
CA ALA A 245 14.29 -18.06 -10.28
C ALA A 245 15.40 -17.84 -11.33
N GLY A 246 16.16 -18.89 -11.68
CA GLY A 246 17.16 -18.81 -12.76
C GLY A 246 16.54 -18.42 -14.10
N ALA A 247 15.39 -19.00 -14.44
CA ALA A 247 14.63 -18.63 -15.62
C ALA A 247 14.08 -17.19 -15.57
N GLN A 248 13.99 -16.52 -14.42
CA GLN A 248 13.68 -15.09 -14.37
C GLN A 248 14.93 -14.22 -14.55
N GLU A 249 16.11 -14.72 -14.17
CA GLU A 249 17.39 -14.03 -14.14
C GLU A 249 18.19 -14.05 -15.48
N ALA A 250 18.02 -15.06 -16.34
CA ALA A 250 18.93 -15.31 -17.49
C ALA A 250 18.29 -15.38 -18.91
N ASP A 251 19.00 -14.94 -19.96
CA ASP A 251 18.44 -14.76 -21.32
C ASP A 251 18.10 -16.02 -22.15
N SER A 252 18.50 -17.26 -21.79
CA SER A 252 18.03 -18.47 -22.52
C SER A 252 18.33 -19.86 -21.91
N PRO A 253 19.47 -20.15 -21.24
CA PRO A 253 19.83 -21.53 -20.89
C PRO A 253 18.98 -22.16 -19.77
N ASP A 254 18.25 -21.37 -18.99
CA ASP A 254 17.52 -21.83 -17.80
C ASP A 254 16.10 -22.37 -18.06
N PHE A 255 15.55 -22.16 -19.26
CA PHE A 255 14.26 -22.74 -19.62
C PHE A 255 14.31 -24.27 -19.75
N THR A 256 15.48 -24.85 -20.06
CA THR A 256 15.67 -26.31 -20.08
C THR A 256 15.55 -26.90 -18.68
N ALA A 257 16.18 -26.27 -17.69
CA ALA A 257 16.11 -26.69 -16.29
C ALA A 257 14.68 -26.55 -15.75
N LEU A 258 13.99 -25.47 -16.09
CA LEU A 258 12.58 -25.29 -15.74
C LEU A 258 11.69 -26.35 -16.39
N SER A 259 11.86 -26.61 -17.70
CA SER A 259 11.08 -27.62 -18.43
C SER A 259 11.25 -29.04 -17.89
N ALA A 260 12.42 -29.37 -17.34
CA ALA A 260 12.68 -30.67 -16.72
C ALA A 260 12.01 -30.85 -15.34
N ARG A 261 11.46 -29.76 -14.77
CA ARG A 261 10.87 -29.72 -13.42
C ARG A 261 9.38 -29.42 -13.43
N THR A 262 8.78 -29.23 -14.60
CA THR A 262 7.38 -28.85 -14.77
C THR A 262 6.73 -29.71 -15.83
N ASP A 263 5.44 -29.99 -15.72
CA ASP A 263 4.73 -30.59 -16.85
C ASP A 263 4.64 -29.61 -18.03
N GLY A 264 4.38 -30.14 -19.24
CA GLY A 264 4.39 -29.34 -20.46
C GLY A 264 3.32 -28.23 -20.50
N SER A 265 2.18 -28.43 -19.85
CA SER A 265 1.11 -27.43 -19.80
C SER A 265 1.42 -26.31 -18.82
N PHE A 266 1.94 -26.63 -17.62
CA PHE A 266 2.34 -25.62 -16.65
C PHE A 266 3.59 -24.86 -17.09
N PHE A 267 4.53 -25.51 -17.76
CA PHE A 267 5.70 -24.85 -18.34
C PHE A 267 5.30 -23.64 -19.22
N LEU A 268 4.28 -23.80 -20.09
CA LEU A 268 3.79 -22.72 -20.94
C LEU A 268 3.12 -21.58 -20.17
N ALA A 269 2.51 -21.87 -19.02
CA ALA A 269 1.99 -20.84 -18.13
C ALA A 269 3.12 -20.06 -17.46
N LEU A 270 4.15 -20.77 -16.98
CA LEU A 270 5.30 -20.18 -16.31
C LEU A 270 6.14 -19.32 -17.23
N THR A 271 6.34 -19.68 -18.51
CA THR A 271 7.05 -18.82 -19.47
C THR A 271 6.35 -17.49 -19.68
N ARG A 272 5.01 -17.48 -19.78
CA ARG A 272 4.24 -16.23 -19.86
C ARG A 272 4.37 -15.38 -18.61
N ILE A 273 4.39 -16.02 -17.43
CA ILE A 273 4.61 -15.32 -16.16
C ILE A 273 6.02 -14.72 -16.16
N VAL A 274 7.05 -15.49 -16.51
CA VAL A 274 8.43 -15.00 -16.61
C VAL A 274 8.54 -13.82 -17.57
N ASP A 275 7.95 -13.91 -18.76
CA ASP A 275 7.93 -12.83 -19.75
C ASP A 275 7.22 -11.57 -19.22
N GLN A 276 6.08 -11.75 -18.56
CA GLN A 276 5.36 -10.64 -17.93
C GLN A 276 6.20 -10.00 -16.81
N LEU A 277 6.89 -10.79 -16.00
CA LEU A 277 7.73 -10.31 -14.92
C LEU A 277 8.98 -9.58 -15.44
N ARG A 278 9.58 -10.05 -16.53
CA ARG A 278 10.70 -9.38 -17.22
C ARG A 278 10.28 -8.11 -17.95
N GLY A 279 9.06 -8.10 -18.48
CA GLY A 279 8.49 -6.97 -19.19
C GLY A 279 8.01 -5.84 -18.27
N LYS A 280 8.00 -6.04 -16.94
CA LYS A 280 7.66 -4.99 -15.96
C LYS A 280 8.87 -4.06 -15.76
N PRO A 281 8.79 -2.78 -16.18
CA PRO A 281 9.85 -1.83 -15.90
C PRO A 281 10.11 -1.72 -14.39
N GLY A 282 11.38 -1.65 -13.99
CA GLY A 282 11.77 -1.44 -12.60
C GLY A 282 11.68 -2.67 -11.66
N ARG A 283 11.27 -3.84 -12.16
CA ARG A 283 11.36 -5.09 -11.40
C ARG A 283 12.70 -5.77 -11.66
N SER A 284 13.53 -5.91 -10.63
CA SER A 284 14.70 -6.78 -10.73
C SER A 284 14.35 -8.20 -10.33
N ASN A 285 14.83 -9.15 -11.14
CA ASN A 285 14.66 -10.58 -10.86
C ASN A 285 15.92 -11.21 -10.27
N ARG A 286 17.02 -10.45 -10.10
CA ARG A 286 18.31 -10.94 -9.62
C ARG A 286 18.40 -10.94 -8.10
N GLY A 287 19.06 -11.94 -7.52
CA GLY A 287 19.33 -11.99 -6.08
C GLY A 287 18.46 -13.00 -5.34
N PRO A 288 18.68 -13.14 -4.02
CA PRO A 288 18.14 -14.26 -3.26
C PRO A 288 16.61 -14.24 -3.15
N LEU A 289 16.01 -15.40 -3.44
CA LEU A 289 14.61 -15.71 -3.20
C LEU A 289 14.50 -16.53 -1.92
N HIS A 290 13.84 -16.02 -0.89
CA HIS A 290 13.61 -16.76 0.34
C HIS A 290 12.30 -17.53 0.25
N LEU A 291 12.31 -18.79 0.65
CA LEU A 291 11.17 -19.69 0.62
C LEU A 291 10.98 -20.29 2.02
N LEU A 292 9.80 -20.12 2.61
CA LEU A 292 9.41 -20.83 3.83
C LEU A 292 8.35 -21.86 3.47
N VAL A 293 8.69 -23.16 3.50
CA VAL A 293 7.72 -24.24 3.31
C VAL A 293 6.91 -24.40 4.60
N THR A 294 5.62 -24.14 4.49
CA THR A 294 4.68 -24.11 5.62
C THR A 294 3.91 -25.41 5.78
N GLY A 295 3.79 -26.21 4.72
CA GLY A 295 3.09 -27.48 4.77
C GLY A 295 3.29 -28.33 3.52
N VAL A 296 3.09 -29.63 3.68
CA VAL A 296 3.00 -30.60 2.59
C VAL A 296 1.73 -31.41 2.81
N SER A 297 0.88 -31.49 1.79
CA SER A 297 -0.37 -32.25 1.82
C SER A 297 -0.46 -33.17 0.61
N GLN A 298 -1.22 -34.26 0.70
CA GLN A 298 -1.43 -35.18 -0.41
C GLN A 298 -2.91 -35.51 -0.53
N GLN A 299 -3.46 -35.38 -1.74
CA GLN A 299 -4.85 -35.72 -2.04
C GLN A 299 -4.93 -36.37 -3.42
N ALA A 300 -5.56 -37.55 -3.48
CA ALA A 300 -5.78 -38.29 -4.72
C ALA A 300 -4.50 -38.52 -5.56
N GLY A 301 -3.36 -38.73 -4.90
CA GLY A 301 -2.07 -38.96 -5.57
C GLY A 301 -1.30 -37.69 -5.96
N VAL A 302 -1.93 -36.52 -5.88
CA VAL A 302 -1.30 -35.22 -6.07
C VAL A 302 -0.75 -34.72 -4.74
N VAL A 303 0.48 -34.23 -4.73
CA VAL A 303 1.12 -33.64 -3.54
C VAL A 303 1.09 -32.12 -3.68
N ALA A 304 0.60 -31.40 -2.69
CA ALA A 304 0.62 -29.93 -2.68
C ALA A 304 1.60 -29.42 -1.62
N VAL A 305 2.46 -28.50 -2.01
CA VAL A 305 3.43 -27.85 -1.11
C VAL A 305 3.07 -26.39 -0.93
N ASP A 306 2.84 -26.01 0.32
CA ASP A 306 2.50 -24.65 0.72
C ASP A 306 3.77 -23.90 1.08
N SER A 307 3.96 -22.73 0.50
CA SER A 307 5.16 -21.92 0.73
C SER A 307 4.86 -20.44 0.79
N CYS A 308 5.65 -19.75 1.60
CA CYS A 308 5.78 -18.31 1.59
C CYS A 308 7.02 -17.97 0.79
N VAL A 309 6.83 -17.24 -0.30
CA VAL A 309 7.90 -16.72 -1.13
C VAL A 309 8.18 -15.30 -0.65
N ASP A 310 9.45 -14.98 -0.48
CA ASP A 310 9.93 -13.69 -0.04
C ASP A 310 11.04 -13.21 -0.99
N GLU A 311 10.71 -12.18 -1.77
CA GLU A 311 11.61 -11.55 -2.72
C GLU A 311 12.32 -10.30 -2.13
N THR A 312 12.28 -10.04 -0.81
CA THR A 312 12.81 -8.79 -0.20
C THR A 312 14.28 -8.53 -0.43
N GLU A 313 15.07 -9.55 -0.71
CA GLU A 313 16.52 -9.42 -0.84
C GLU A 313 17.00 -9.50 -2.30
N ARG A 314 16.09 -9.50 -3.29
CA ARG A 314 16.48 -9.40 -4.70
C ARG A 314 17.15 -8.04 -4.98
N GLN A 315 18.30 -8.05 -5.65
CA GLN A 315 19.11 -6.88 -6.00
C GLN A 315 18.31 -5.89 -6.85
N GLU A 316 18.25 -4.61 -6.52
CA GLU A 316 17.67 -3.59 -7.39
C GLU A 316 18.59 -3.27 -8.60
N PHE A 317 18.02 -2.99 -9.78
CA PHE A 317 18.81 -2.50 -10.93
C PHE A 317 19.19 -1.03 -10.70
N GLU A 318 20.48 -0.70 -10.76
CA GLU A 318 21.04 0.65 -10.52
C GLU A 318 20.62 1.75 -11.54
N LEU A 319 19.72 1.49 -12.49
CA LEU A 319 19.36 2.45 -13.56
C LEU A 319 17.87 2.62 -13.81
N SER A 320 17.00 2.01 -13.01
CA SER A 320 15.56 2.15 -13.16
C SER A 320 14.89 1.86 -11.83
N GLU A 321 14.37 2.91 -11.20
CA GLU A 321 13.36 2.88 -10.11
C GLU A 321 13.61 1.93 -8.92
N PRO A 322 13.65 2.41 -7.67
CA PRO A 322 13.17 1.59 -6.57
C PRO A 322 11.64 1.58 -6.71
N THR A 323 11.09 0.52 -7.30
CA THR A 323 9.64 0.34 -7.53
C THR A 323 8.81 0.23 -6.25
N GLY A 324 9.42 0.42 -5.07
CA GLY A 324 8.76 0.24 -3.78
C GLY A 324 8.34 -1.20 -3.51
N ASP A 325 8.62 -2.11 -4.44
CA ASP A 325 8.57 -3.55 -4.26
C ASP A 325 9.78 -3.97 -3.41
N ILE A 326 9.80 -3.50 -2.15
CA ILE A 326 10.69 -4.05 -1.12
C ILE A 326 10.12 -5.41 -0.78
N GLY A 327 10.46 -6.40 -1.61
CA GLY A 327 10.11 -7.79 -1.46
C GLY A 327 8.64 -8.11 -1.40
N LEU A 328 8.19 -8.67 -2.51
CA LEU A 328 6.93 -9.36 -2.54
C LEU A 328 7.04 -10.57 -1.61
N ARG A 329 6.26 -10.52 -0.53
CA ARG A 329 5.91 -11.70 0.25
C ARG A 329 4.55 -12.18 -0.18
N TYR A 330 4.49 -13.37 -0.72
CA TYR A 330 3.23 -13.96 -1.14
C TYR A 330 3.23 -15.44 -0.84
N GLN A 331 2.03 -15.94 -0.58
CA GLN A 331 1.83 -17.35 -0.37
C GLN A 331 1.48 -18.05 -1.66
N ILE A 332 1.99 -19.25 -1.82
CA ILE A 332 1.76 -20.04 -3.00
C ILE A 332 1.65 -21.51 -2.63
N ARG A 333 0.69 -22.18 -3.26
CA ARG A 333 0.55 -23.63 -3.23
C ARG A 333 0.93 -24.16 -4.59
N VAL A 334 1.93 -25.05 -4.63
CA VAL A 334 2.37 -25.71 -5.87
C VAL A 334 1.94 -27.18 -5.81
N ASN A 335 1.22 -27.63 -6.82
CA ASN A 335 0.94 -29.05 -7.02
C ASN A 335 2.15 -29.73 -7.65
N LEU A 336 2.48 -30.90 -7.13
CA LEU A 336 3.50 -31.78 -7.65
C LEU A 336 2.94 -33.19 -7.87
N GLU A 337 3.35 -33.80 -8.98
CA GLU A 337 3.00 -35.18 -9.33
C GLU A 337 4.27 -36.02 -9.53
N PRO A 338 4.24 -37.33 -9.21
CA PRO A 338 5.36 -38.22 -9.48
C PRO A 338 5.69 -38.30 -10.97
N GLY A 339 6.98 -38.17 -11.31
CA GLY A 339 7.51 -38.33 -12.66
C GLY A 339 8.79 -39.16 -12.68
N ASP A 340 9.41 -39.26 -13.86
CA ASP A 340 10.66 -40.01 -14.03
C ASP A 340 11.81 -39.30 -13.29
N GLY A 341 12.17 -39.85 -12.13
CA GLY A 341 13.31 -39.37 -11.33
C GLY A 341 12.97 -38.33 -10.25
N GLY A 342 11.69 -38.10 -9.94
CA GLY A 342 11.29 -37.20 -8.85
C GLY A 342 9.84 -36.73 -8.95
N TYR A 343 9.55 -35.57 -8.38
CA TYR A 343 8.29 -34.88 -8.51
C TYR A 343 8.38 -33.72 -9.53
N LEU A 344 7.34 -33.54 -10.34
CA LEU A 344 7.20 -32.44 -11.31
C LEU A 344 6.11 -31.49 -10.85
N ALA A 345 6.36 -30.17 -10.94
CA ALA A 345 5.35 -29.17 -10.67
C ALA A 345 4.29 -29.15 -11.79
N THR A 346 3.00 -29.22 -11.43
CA THR A 346 1.89 -29.33 -12.38
C THR A 346 0.94 -28.14 -12.38
N GLY A 347 1.09 -27.23 -11.42
CA GLY A 347 0.27 -26.03 -11.35
C GLY A 347 0.33 -25.33 -10.01
N PHE A 348 -0.29 -24.15 -9.95
CA PHE A 348 -0.67 -23.53 -8.70
C PHE A 348 -2.05 -24.05 -8.29
N ALA A 349 -2.24 -24.35 -7.01
CA ALA A 349 -3.50 -24.92 -6.53
C ALA A 349 -4.38 -23.88 -5.83
N ASP A 350 -5.69 -24.03 -6.01
CA ASP A 350 -6.73 -23.31 -5.27
C ASP A 350 -7.33 -24.20 -4.15
N PRO A 351 -7.82 -23.60 -3.05
CA PRO A 351 -7.68 -22.19 -2.68
C PRO A 351 -6.25 -21.88 -2.21
N GLN A 352 -5.89 -20.60 -2.27
CA GLN A 352 -4.67 -20.13 -1.62
C GLN A 352 -4.67 -20.49 -0.12
N PRO A 353 -3.54 -20.89 0.46
CA PRO A 353 -3.51 -21.28 1.86
C PRO A 353 -3.67 -20.05 2.79
N ALA A 354 -3.75 -20.29 4.10
CA ALA A 354 -3.85 -19.22 5.08
C ALA A 354 -2.55 -18.40 5.16
N GLY A 355 -2.68 -17.06 5.20
CA GLY A 355 -1.59 -16.10 4.99
C GLY A 355 -0.26 -16.39 5.72
N CYS A 356 0.82 -15.92 5.11
CA CYS A 356 2.17 -16.16 5.59
C CYS A 356 2.39 -15.67 7.02
N PRO A 357 3.06 -16.46 7.88
CA PRO A 357 3.51 -15.93 9.16
C PRO A 357 4.45 -14.74 8.88
N PRO A 358 4.38 -13.68 9.71
CA PRO A 358 5.28 -12.54 9.58
C PRO A 358 6.74 -13.00 9.69
N PRO A 359 7.69 -12.32 9.02
CA PRO A 359 9.09 -12.73 8.99
C PRO A 359 9.68 -12.84 10.41
N ALA A 360 10.54 -13.83 10.60
CA ALA A 360 11.37 -13.93 11.78
C ALA A 360 12.53 -12.91 11.68
N GLY A 361 12.52 -11.90 12.53
CA GLY A 361 13.65 -11.01 12.73
C GLY A 361 13.53 -9.64 12.04
N ARG A 362 14.18 -8.66 12.66
CA ARG A 362 14.23 -7.28 12.17
C ARG A 362 15.13 -7.23 10.94
N VAL A 363 14.59 -6.81 9.80
CA VAL A 363 15.39 -6.11 8.79
C VAL A 363 15.70 -4.75 9.42
N GLY A 364 16.96 -4.61 9.84
CA GLY A 364 17.46 -3.40 10.52
C GLY A 364 17.49 -2.18 9.62
#